data_AF-N9VCT1-F1
#
_entry.id   AF-N9VCT1-F1
#
_cell.length_a   1.000
_cell.length_b   1.000
_cell.length_c   1.000
_cell.angle_alpha   90.00
_cell.angle_beta   90.00
_cell.angle_gamma   90.00
#
_symmetry.space_group_name_H-M   'P 1'
#
loop_
_entity.id
_entity.type
_entity.pdbx_description
1 polymer ?
#
loop_
_entity_poly.entity_id
_entity_poly.type
_entity_poly.pdbx_seq_one_letter_code
_entity_poly.pdbx_strand_id
1 'polypeptide(L)'
;MKKSTKFLLALGSISSLVTLPLIAAKCNKTEEKKDDSTNKTDNTGNKTDGSSENTTETSDVNSIVKDLKDILVLVKSEQVKKVLEEFKKDSKSYSLWYDRKSKNIVITKGNHAPFGRNFSGEKWDLFELNDKGSKIDGNFQLVNDEKPIFKENKLSGQLNFTFDSNTQNITIKYKVGEFKGKDNTPEVSEKANESTISLKD
;
A
#
# COMPACT_ATOMS: atom_id res chain seq x y z
N MET A 1 15.20 32.26 -49.76
CA MET A 1 14.12 33.18 -49.33
C MET A 1 12.77 32.48 -49.42
N LYS A 2 11.87 32.74 -48.47
CA LYS A 2 10.42 32.40 -48.42
C LYS A 2 10.13 30.94 -47.99
N LYS A 3 9.23 30.62 -47.03
CA LYS A 3 8.27 31.40 -46.22
C LYS A 3 7.93 30.59 -44.96
N SER A 4 7.77 31.28 -43.85
CA SER A 4 7.26 30.79 -42.56
C SER A 4 5.73 30.66 -42.59
N THR A 5 5.19 29.76 -41.78
CA THR A 5 3.79 29.84 -41.31
C THR A 5 3.75 29.43 -39.85
N LYS A 6 3.43 30.40 -39.00
CA LYS A 6 3.23 30.27 -37.56
C LYS A 6 1.76 29.92 -37.34
N PHE A 7 1.48 28.85 -36.60
CA PHE A 7 0.13 28.57 -36.10
C PHE A 7 0.05 29.06 -34.65
N LEU A 8 -0.74 30.11 -34.43
CA LEU A 8 -1.16 30.58 -33.11
C LEU A 8 -2.50 29.90 -32.80
N LEU A 9 -2.55 29.08 -31.75
CA LEU A 9 -3.80 28.57 -31.19
C LEU A 9 -4.12 29.33 -29.90
N ALA A 10 -5.33 29.90 -29.92
CA ALA A 10 -5.85 30.87 -28.98
C ALA A 10 -6.25 30.25 -27.63
N LEU A 11 -6.14 31.10 -26.60
CA LEU A 11 -6.56 30.90 -25.22
C LEU A 11 -8.09 30.76 -25.11
N GLY A 12 -8.55 29.73 -24.40
CA GLY A 12 -9.94 29.60 -23.95
C GLY A 12 -9.99 29.41 -22.44
N SER A 13 -10.27 30.50 -21.72
CA SER A 13 -10.50 30.50 -20.27
C SER A 13 -11.98 30.21 -20.00
N ILE A 14 -12.28 29.26 -19.12
CA ILE A 14 -13.60 29.15 -18.49
C ILE A 14 -13.41 28.90 -17.00
N SER A 15 -13.68 29.93 -16.21
CA SER A 15 -13.74 29.90 -14.75
C SER A 15 -15.15 29.53 -14.31
N SER A 16 -15.29 28.40 -13.60
CA SER A 16 -16.50 28.06 -12.85
C SER A 16 -16.19 28.11 -11.35
N LEU A 17 -16.69 29.16 -10.69
CA LEU A 17 -16.77 29.28 -9.24
C LEU A 17 -17.75 28.23 -8.72
N VAL A 18 -17.24 27.22 -8.02
CA VAL A 18 -18.07 26.25 -7.31
C VAL A 18 -18.44 26.86 -5.96
N THR A 19 -19.70 27.23 -5.80
CA THR A 19 -20.29 27.61 -4.51
C THR A 19 -20.53 26.34 -3.69
N LEU A 20 -19.83 26.21 -2.58
CA LEU A 20 -20.06 25.14 -1.60
C LEU A 20 -21.32 25.45 -0.77
N PRO A 21 -22.27 24.52 -0.61
CA PRO A 21 -23.37 24.67 0.32
C PRO A 21 -22.85 24.56 1.77
N LEU A 22 -23.18 25.54 2.60
CA LEU A 22 -22.98 25.50 4.05
C LEU A 22 -23.95 24.47 4.65
N ILE A 23 -23.42 23.40 5.24
CA ILE A 23 -24.19 22.44 6.02
C ILE A 23 -24.45 23.06 7.41
N ALA A 24 -25.70 23.43 7.67
CA ALA A 24 -26.17 23.78 9.01
C ALA A 24 -26.37 22.49 9.81
N ALA A 25 -25.55 22.27 10.84
CA ALA A 25 -25.80 21.26 11.85
C ALA A 25 -27.00 21.70 12.71
N LYS A 26 -28.10 20.96 12.60
CA LYS A 26 -29.32 21.10 13.40
C LYS A 26 -29.42 19.88 14.33
N CYS A 27 -29.87 20.13 15.56
CA CYS A 27 -30.15 19.20 16.65
C CYS A 27 -28.91 18.71 17.43
N ASN A 28 -28.93 18.64 18.76
CA ASN A 28 -30.05 18.19 19.57
C ASN A 28 -30.11 18.88 20.94
N LYS A 29 -31.32 19.29 21.35
CA LYS A 29 -31.64 19.59 22.75
C LYS A 29 -31.50 18.28 23.54
N THR A 30 -30.68 18.30 24.59
CA THR A 30 -30.74 17.26 25.63
C THR A 30 -31.64 17.79 26.72
N GLU A 31 -32.77 17.13 26.92
CA GLU A 31 -33.62 17.30 28.09
C GLU A 31 -32.89 16.70 29.29
N GLU A 32 -32.65 17.50 30.32
CA GLU A 32 -32.27 17.01 31.64
C GLU A 32 -33.52 16.41 32.32
N LYS A 33 -33.46 15.11 32.61
CA LYS A 33 -34.25 14.51 33.69
C LYS A 33 -33.30 13.93 34.73
N LYS A 34 -33.46 14.44 35.95
CA LYS A 34 -33.01 13.86 37.21
C LYS A 34 -33.48 12.41 37.30
N ASP A 35 -32.64 11.53 37.84
CA ASP A 35 -33.06 10.82 39.05
C ASP A 35 -31.86 10.29 39.83
N ASP A 36 -32.06 10.34 41.13
CA ASP A 36 -31.12 10.24 42.21
C ASP A 36 -30.71 8.79 42.49
N SER A 37 -29.53 8.69 43.09
CA SER A 37 -28.85 7.46 43.47
C SER A 37 -29.61 6.67 44.55
N THR A 38 -29.71 5.35 44.43
CA THR A 38 -29.78 4.45 45.60
C THR A 38 -29.15 3.09 45.30
N ASN A 39 -28.02 2.83 45.98
CA ASN A 39 -27.33 1.55 46.07
C ASN A 39 -28.13 0.50 46.85
N LYS A 40 -28.15 -0.76 46.38
CA LYS A 40 -27.94 -1.95 47.25
C LYS A 40 -27.63 -3.26 46.47
N THR A 41 -26.41 -3.73 46.75
CA THR A 41 -25.80 -5.06 46.87
C THR A 41 -26.49 -6.38 46.43
N ASP A 42 -25.62 -7.28 45.93
CA ASP A 42 -25.49 -8.74 46.15
C ASP A 42 -25.94 -9.78 45.08
N ASN A 43 -24.91 -10.33 44.42
CA ASN A 43 -24.53 -11.76 44.30
C ASN A 43 -25.15 -12.73 43.25
N THR A 44 -24.21 -13.39 42.53
CA THR A 44 -24.22 -14.76 41.96
C THR A 44 -25.11 -15.09 40.74
N GLY A 45 -24.48 -15.52 39.64
CA GLY A 45 -25.18 -16.20 38.54
C GLY A 45 -24.34 -16.48 37.30
N ASN A 46 -23.59 -17.58 37.33
CA ASN A 46 -22.92 -18.18 36.18
C ASN A 46 -23.97 -18.58 35.11
N LYS A 47 -23.90 -18.04 33.89
CA LYS A 47 -24.47 -18.66 32.69
C LYS A 47 -23.57 -18.37 31.49
N THR A 48 -22.89 -19.43 31.12
CA THR A 48 -22.39 -19.75 29.78
C THR A 48 -23.45 -19.40 28.74
N ASP A 49 -23.16 -18.39 27.91
CA ASP A 49 -23.68 -18.34 26.55
C ASP A 49 -22.46 -18.36 25.62
N GLY A 50 -22.23 -19.53 25.06
CA GLY A 50 -21.33 -19.71 23.93
C GLY A 50 -21.94 -19.04 22.71
N SER A 51 -21.75 -17.72 22.60
CA SER A 51 -21.77 -17.09 21.29
C SER A 51 -20.41 -17.38 20.67
N SER A 52 -20.35 -18.48 19.90
CA SER A 52 -19.33 -18.65 18.87
C SER A 52 -19.57 -17.58 17.82
N GLU A 53 -19.22 -16.33 18.15
CA GLU A 53 -18.87 -15.36 17.14
C GLU A 53 -17.69 -15.96 16.40
N ASN A 54 -17.98 -16.51 15.23
CA ASN A 54 -17.05 -16.45 14.12
C ASN A 54 -16.81 -14.95 13.87
N THR A 55 -15.96 -14.35 14.70
CA THR A 55 -15.26 -13.12 14.38
C THR A 55 -14.49 -13.45 13.12
N THR A 56 -15.10 -13.08 12.00
CA THR A 56 -14.35 -12.80 10.79
C THR A 56 -13.42 -11.68 11.20
N GLU A 57 -12.21 -12.02 11.64
CA GLU A 57 -11.19 -11.04 11.98
C GLU A 57 -10.94 -10.24 10.70
N THR A 58 -11.63 -9.12 10.54
CA THR A 58 -11.23 -8.07 9.62
C THR A 58 -9.90 -7.58 10.15
N SER A 59 -8.81 -8.18 9.69
CA SER A 59 -7.47 -7.83 10.14
C SER A 59 -7.18 -6.39 9.69
N ASP A 60 -7.12 -5.49 10.66
CA ASP A 60 -6.72 -4.10 10.46
C ASP A 60 -5.32 -4.04 9.84
N VAL A 61 -5.13 -3.19 8.82
CA VAL A 61 -3.86 -2.94 8.14
C VAL A 61 -2.72 -2.63 9.11
N ASN A 62 -3.02 -1.97 10.24
CA ASN A 62 -2.04 -1.65 11.28
C ASN A 62 -1.64 -2.86 12.12
N SER A 63 -2.52 -3.84 12.25
CA SER A 63 -2.21 -5.09 12.93
C SER A 63 -1.36 -5.99 12.05
N ILE A 64 -1.65 -6.04 10.73
CA ILE A 64 -0.85 -6.79 9.78
C ILE A 64 0.59 -6.26 9.74
N VAL A 65 0.78 -4.96 9.52
CA VAL A 65 2.12 -4.39 9.23
C VAL A 65 3.13 -4.61 10.37
N LYS A 66 2.69 -4.73 11.63
CA LYS A 66 3.57 -4.88 12.80
C LYS A 66 4.45 -6.12 12.73
N ASP A 67 3.93 -7.21 12.15
CA ASP A 67 4.63 -8.49 12.09
C ASP A 67 5.45 -8.66 10.80
N LEU A 68 5.41 -7.68 9.89
CA LEU A 68 5.98 -7.78 8.56
C LEU A 68 7.43 -7.29 8.47
N LYS A 69 8.24 -7.53 9.49
CA LYS A 69 9.68 -7.27 9.39
C LYS A 69 10.38 -8.46 8.71
N ASP A 70 11.23 -8.16 7.73
CA ASP A 70 12.06 -9.15 7.02
C ASP A 70 11.23 -10.32 6.43
N ILE A 71 10.22 -9.96 5.63
CA ILE A 71 9.30 -10.92 4.99
C ILE A 71 9.74 -11.36 3.59
N LEU A 72 10.78 -10.72 3.03
CA LEU A 72 11.20 -10.96 1.65
C LEU A 72 12.30 -12.01 1.57
N VAL A 73 12.18 -12.93 0.61
CA VAL A 73 13.15 -13.97 0.31
C VAL A 73 13.56 -13.85 -1.14
N LEU A 74 14.86 -13.89 -1.42
CA LEU A 74 15.38 -13.80 -2.77
C LEU A 74 14.98 -15.03 -3.60
N VAL A 75 14.40 -14.80 -4.78
CA VAL A 75 14.07 -15.85 -5.74
C VAL A 75 15.36 -16.44 -6.32
N LYS A 76 15.53 -17.76 -6.18
CA LYS A 76 16.73 -18.46 -6.67
C LYS A 76 16.54 -18.92 -8.11
N SER A 77 16.88 -18.05 -9.07
CA SER A 77 16.92 -18.42 -10.49
C SER A 77 18.13 -17.81 -11.21
N GLU A 78 18.56 -18.45 -12.30
CA GLU A 78 19.66 -17.94 -13.13
C GLU A 78 19.33 -16.60 -13.80
N GLN A 79 18.06 -16.35 -14.10
CA GLN A 79 17.62 -15.05 -14.62
C GLN A 79 17.74 -13.96 -13.55
N VAL A 80 17.37 -14.26 -12.30
CA VAL A 80 17.50 -13.34 -11.17
C VAL A 80 18.96 -12.99 -10.91
N LYS A 81 19.89 -13.96 -10.97
CA LYS A 81 21.33 -13.68 -10.84
C LYS A 81 21.81 -12.65 -11.87
N LYS A 82 21.42 -12.81 -13.13
CA LYS A 82 21.83 -11.89 -14.21
C LYS A 82 21.32 -10.47 -13.97
N VAL A 83 20.03 -10.30 -13.66
CA VAL A 83 19.48 -8.96 -13.40
C VAL A 83 20.06 -8.35 -12.12
N LEU A 84 20.39 -9.16 -11.11
CA LEU A 84 21.07 -8.67 -9.91
C LEU A 84 22.44 -8.10 -10.20
N GLU A 85 23.23 -8.73 -11.08
CA GLU A 85 24.54 -8.21 -11.48
C GLU A 85 24.44 -6.85 -12.22
N GLU A 86 23.36 -6.64 -12.97
CA GLU A 86 23.09 -5.34 -13.58
C GLU A 86 22.57 -4.32 -12.56
N PHE A 87 21.68 -4.73 -11.68
CA PHE A 87 21.13 -3.91 -10.60
C PHE A 87 22.22 -3.41 -9.65
N LYS A 88 23.18 -4.27 -9.27
CA LYS A 88 24.31 -3.92 -8.39
C LYS A 88 25.18 -2.81 -8.99
N LYS A 89 25.25 -2.70 -10.33
CA LYS A 89 26.03 -1.67 -11.04
C LYS A 89 25.31 -0.33 -11.12
N ASP A 90 23.99 -0.34 -11.29
CA ASP A 90 23.19 0.88 -11.41
C ASP A 90 21.77 0.68 -10.86
N SER A 91 21.66 0.62 -9.53
CA SER A 91 20.39 0.35 -8.85
C SER A 91 19.35 1.45 -9.07
N LYS A 92 19.78 2.68 -9.39
CA LYS A 92 18.89 3.84 -9.63
C LYS A 92 18.13 3.74 -10.94
N SER A 93 18.62 2.96 -11.88
CA SER A 93 17.93 2.68 -13.15
C SER A 93 16.81 1.65 -13.02
N TYR A 94 16.57 1.10 -11.83
CA TYR A 94 15.56 0.08 -11.58
C TYR A 94 14.47 0.57 -10.62
N SER A 95 13.31 -0.04 -10.75
CA SER A 95 12.21 0.11 -9.80
C SER A 95 11.70 -1.25 -9.33
N LEU A 96 11.20 -1.29 -8.10
CA LEU A 96 10.61 -2.46 -7.48
C LEU A 96 9.11 -2.29 -7.33
N TRP A 97 8.35 -3.34 -7.61
CA TRP A 97 6.90 -3.30 -7.63
C TRP A 97 6.31 -4.55 -6.99
N TYR A 98 5.33 -4.37 -6.11
CA TYR A 98 4.51 -5.49 -5.63
C TYR A 98 3.52 -5.93 -6.72
N ASP A 99 3.62 -7.18 -7.18
CA ASP A 99 2.61 -7.79 -8.04
C ASP A 99 1.57 -8.51 -7.19
N ARG A 100 0.36 -7.96 -7.09
CA ARG A 100 -0.73 -8.55 -6.31
C ARG A 100 -1.14 -9.95 -6.80
N LYS A 101 -0.92 -10.29 -8.08
CA LYS A 101 -1.33 -11.59 -8.63
C LYS A 101 -0.39 -12.72 -8.19
N SER A 102 0.92 -12.50 -8.32
CA SER A 102 1.92 -13.49 -7.92
C SER A 102 2.34 -13.35 -6.45
N LYS A 103 2.00 -12.21 -5.82
CA LYS A 103 2.46 -11.80 -4.48
C LYS A 103 3.99 -11.66 -4.39
N ASN A 104 4.64 -11.35 -5.51
CA ASN A 104 6.09 -11.18 -5.59
C ASN A 104 6.48 -9.70 -5.66
N ILE A 105 7.72 -9.40 -5.29
CA ILE A 105 8.37 -8.14 -5.63
C ILE A 105 9.05 -8.31 -6.97
N VAL A 106 8.59 -7.56 -7.95
CA VAL A 106 9.06 -7.55 -9.32
C VAL A 106 10.07 -6.42 -9.50
N ILE A 107 11.20 -6.72 -10.13
CA ILE A 107 12.17 -5.72 -10.59
C ILE A 107 11.99 -5.45 -12.08
N THR A 108 12.07 -4.18 -12.46
CA THR A 108 12.08 -3.73 -13.87
C THR A 108 13.01 -2.54 -14.04
N LYS A 109 13.57 -2.39 -15.23
CA LYS A 109 14.34 -1.18 -15.60
C LYS A 109 13.39 -0.01 -15.85
N GLY A 110 13.79 1.19 -15.45
CA GLY A 110 13.00 2.42 -15.52
C GLY A 110 11.98 2.56 -14.38
N ASN A 111 11.07 3.52 -14.53
CA ASN A 111 10.11 3.93 -13.48
C ASN A 111 8.65 3.62 -13.83
N HIS A 112 8.40 2.81 -14.86
CA HIS A 112 7.06 2.44 -15.28
C HIS A 112 6.64 1.13 -14.62
N ALA A 113 5.36 1.04 -14.25
CA ALA A 113 4.79 -0.18 -13.70
C ALA A 113 4.98 -1.34 -14.70
N PRO A 114 5.51 -2.50 -14.26
CA PRO A 114 5.75 -3.66 -15.11
C PRO A 114 4.48 -4.50 -15.36
N PHE A 115 3.34 -3.81 -15.43
CA PHE A 115 2.01 -4.41 -15.46
C PHE A 115 1.10 -3.69 -16.47
N GLY A 116 0.14 -4.43 -17.01
CA GLY A 116 -0.86 -3.92 -17.95
C GLY A 116 -0.44 -4.04 -19.41
N ARG A 117 -1.38 -3.70 -20.30
CA ARG A 117 -1.27 -3.94 -21.75
C ARG A 117 -0.20 -3.11 -22.46
N ASN A 118 0.25 -2.02 -21.84
CA ASN A 118 1.18 -1.06 -22.44
C ASN A 118 2.63 -1.27 -21.96
N PHE A 119 2.89 -2.28 -21.13
CA PHE A 119 4.25 -2.60 -20.71
C PHE A 119 4.90 -3.52 -21.74
N SER A 120 6.03 -3.09 -22.30
CA SER A 120 6.82 -3.85 -23.27
C SER A 120 8.27 -4.10 -22.80
N GLY A 121 8.57 -3.79 -21.54
CA GLY A 121 9.89 -4.01 -20.95
C GLY A 121 10.06 -5.44 -20.44
N GLU A 122 11.27 -5.74 -19.99
CA GLU A 122 11.56 -6.97 -19.24
C GLU A 122 11.26 -6.76 -17.75
N LYS A 123 10.84 -7.84 -17.10
CA LYS A 123 10.58 -7.86 -15.66
C LYS A 123 10.91 -9.23 -15.08
N TRP A 124 11.28 -9.24 -13.81
CA TRP A 124 11.67 -10.47 -13.11
C TRP A 124 11.11 -10.47 -11.69
N ASP A 125 10.65 -11.63 -11.24
CA ASP A 125 10.28 -11.84 -9.85
C ASP A 125 11.58 -11.93 -9.03
N LEU A 126 11.84 -10.90 -8.23
CA LEU A 126 13.08 -10.77 -7.47
C LEU A 126 12.95 -11.31 -6.06
N PHE A 127 11.84 -10.99 -5.38
CA PHE A 127 11.57 -11.49 -4.03
C PHE A 127 10.20 -12.14 -3.93
N GLU A 128 10.12 -13.22 -3.18
CA GLU A 128 8.89 -13.85 -2.71
C GLU A 128 8.64 -13.45 -1.25
N LEU A 129 7.39 -13.60 -0.80
CA LEU A 129 7.05 -13.46 0.60
C LEU A 129 7.28 -14.79 1.34
N ASN A 130 7.89 -14.74 2.53
CA ASN A 130 7.92 -15.88 3.45
C ASN A 130 6.58 -16.04 4.20
N ASP A 131 6.53 -17.02 5.10
CA ASP A 131 5.34 -17.36 5.87
C ASP A 131 4.72 -16.18 6.64
N LYS A 132 5.53 -15.20 7.09
CA LYS A 132 5.00 -14.00 7.77
C LYS A 132 4.24 -13.09 6.80
N GLY A 133 4.70 -13.04 5.55
CA GLY A 133 4.04 -12.29 4.48
C GLY A 133 2.76 -12.93 3.96
N SER A 134 2.42 -14.15 4.39
CA SER A 134 1.15 -14.82 4.02
C SER A 134 -0.11 -14.03 4.39
N LYS A 135 -0.01 -13.14 5.40
CA LYS A 135 -1.08 -12.19 5.78
C LYS A 135 -1.38 -11.16 4.69
N ILE A 136 -0.48 -10.97 3.72
CA ILE A 136 -0.70 -10.13 2.54
C ILE A 136 -1.45 -10.96 1.48
N ASP A 137 -2.77 -11.07 1.65
CA ASP A 137 -3.64 -11.80 0.74
C ASP A 137 -4.96 -11.05 0.46
N GLY A 138 -5.71 -11.52 -0.53
CA GLY A 138 -7.04 -11.05 -0.86
C GLY A 138 -7.02 -9.58 -1.25
N ASN A 139 -7.53 -8.74 -0.34
CA ASN A 139 -7.63 -7.29 -0.53
C ASN A 139 -6.40 -6.53 -0.04
N PHE A 140 -5.49 -7.18 0.67
CA PHE A 140 -4.27 -6.57 1.17
C PHE A 140 -3.13 -6.63 0.15
N GLN A 141 -2.28 -5.62 0.15
CA GLN A 141 -1.03 -5.62 -0.60
C GLN A 141 0.04 -4.76 0.08
N LEU A 142 1.30 -5.01 -0.29
CA LEU A 142 2.38 -4.07 0.03
C LEU A 142 2.25 -2.83 -0.84
N VAL A 143 2.46 -1.66 -0.24
CA VAL A 143 2.38 -0.37 -0.93
C VAL A 143 3.57 0.51 -0.56
N ASN A 144 3.83 1.52 -1.38
CA ASN A 144 4.86 2.52 -1.12
C ASN A 144 4.70 3.12 0.30
N ASP A 145 5.79 3.27 1.06
CA ASP A 145 5.74 3.79 2.42
C ASP A 145 5.52 5.32 2.48
N GLU A 146 6.01 6.06 1.49
CA GLU A 146 5.88 7.52 1.42
C GLU A 146 4.63 7.98 0.64
N LYS A 147 4.32 7.30 -0.46
CA LYS A 147 3.21 7.61 -1.39
C LYS A 147 2.33 6.38 -1.64
N PRO A 148 1.65 5.88 -0.60
CA PRO A 148 0.89 4.62 -0.68
C PRO A 148 -0.31 4.67 -1.63
N ILE A 149 -0.79 5.86 -2.01
CA ILE A 149 -1.91 6.09 -2.92
C ILE A 149 -1.39 6.92 -4.10
N PHE A 150 -1.48 6.40 -5.32
CA PHE A 150 -1.01 7.13 -6.51
C PHE A 150 -2.11 7.95 -7.19
N LYS A 151 -3.37 7.57 -7.03
CA LYS A 151 -4.53 8.33 -7.52
C LYS A 151 -5.79 7.88 -6.79
N GLU A 152 -6.49 8.80 -6.14
CA GLU A 152 -7.82 8.59 -5.53
C GLU A 152 -7.91 7.25 -4.76
N ASN A 153 -8.55 6.25 -5.36
CA ASN A 153 -8.81 4.93 -4.80
C ASN A 153 -7.75 3.86 -5.14
N LYS A 154 -6.62 4.26 -5.73
CA LYS A 154 -5.61 3.34 -6.26
C LYS A 154 -4.34 3.37 -5.43
N LEU A 155 -4.06 2.24 -4.82
CA LEU A 155 -2.84 1.98 -4.07
C LEU A 155 -1.61 1.87 -5.00
N SER A 156 -0.48 2.42 -4.56
CA SER A 156 0.79 2.41 -5.26
C SER A 156 1.58 1.14 -4.92
N GLY A 157 1.74 0.25 -5.90
CA GLY A 157 2.57 -0.94 -5.77
C GLY A 157 4.07 -0.68 -5.94
N GLN A 158 4.49 0.52 -6.33
CA GLN A 158 5.91 0.86 -6.47
C GLN A 158 6.52 0.98 -5.08
N LEU A 159 7.53 0.18 -4.74
CA LEU A 159 8.13 0.17 -3.42
C LEU A 159 9.39 1.04 -3.38
N ASN A 160 9.59 1.71 -2.25
CA ASN A 160 10.84 2.43 -2.01
C ASN A 160 11.91 1.45 -1.55
N PHE A 161 13.13 1.64 -2.04
CA PHE A 161 14.26 0.83 -1.64
C PHE A 161 15.54 1.64 -1.61
N THR A 162 16.49 1.15 -0.82
CA THR A 162 17.88 1.59 -0.81
C THR A 162 18.78 0.41 -1.05
N PHE A 163 19.86 0.61 -1.79
CA PHE A 163 20.90 -0.39 -2.01
C PHE A 163 22.24 0.14 -1.49
N ASP A 164 22.86 -0.61 -0.59
CA ASP A 164 24.21 -0.36 -0.10
C ASP A 164 25.20 -1.21 -0.89
N SER A 165 26.02 -0.58 -1.72
CA SER A 165 27.01 -1.27 -2.56
C SER A 165 28.15 -1.93 -1.77
N ASN A 166 28.45 -1.45 -0.56
CA ASN A 166 29.54 -1.98 0.26
C ASN A 166 29.13 -3.30 0.91
N THR A 167 27.92 -3.32 1.49
CA THR A 167 27.38 -4.52 2.12
C THR A 167 26.60 -5.40 1.15
N GLN A 168 26.33 -4.91 -0.06
CA GLN A 168 25.43 -5.53 -1.05
C GLN A 168 24.06 -5.86 -0.45
N ASN A 169 23.57 -5.00 0.44
CA ASN A 169 22.26 -5.16 1.04
C ASN A 169 21.25 -4.27 0.35
N ILE A 170 20.06 -4.81 0.11
CA ILE A 170 18.90 -4.04 -0.31
C ILE A 170 17.90 -3.97 0.85
N THR A 171 17.43 -2.76 1.15
CA THR A 171 16.37 -2.54 2.14
C THR A 171 15.15 -2.00 1.39
N ILE A 172 14.03 -2.70 1.50
CA ILE A 172 12.76 -2.33 0.87
C ILE A 172 11.80 -1.90 1.97
N LYS A 173 11.26 -0.69 1.85
CA LYS A 173 10.29 -0.11 2.80
C LYS A 173 8.90 -0.16 2.21
N TYR A 174 7.92 -0.51 3.05
CA TYR A 174 6.55 -0.68 2.62
C TYR A 174 5.56 -0.40 3.76
N LYS A 175 4.35 -0.04 3.35
CA LYS A 175 3.14 -0.07 4.16
C LYS A 175 2.23 -1.21 3.69
N VAL A 176 1.17 -1.47 4.45
CA VAL A 176 0.10 -2.38 4.03
C VAL A 176 -1.08 -1.52 3.60
N GLY A 177 -1.62 -1.79 2.41
CA GLY A 177 -2.83 -1.17 1.92
C GLY A 177 -3.93 -2.21 1.70
N GLU A 178 -5.17 -1.86 2.03
CA GLU A 178 -6.35 -2.66 1.76
C GLU A 178 -7.22 -2.01 0.67
N PHE A 179 -7.52 -2.77 -0.38
CA PHE A 179 -8.49 -2.37 -1.38
C PHE A 179 -9.91 -2.55 -0.85
N LYS A 180 -10.66 -1.44 -0.75
CA LYS A 180 -12.07 -1.43 -0.36
C LYS A 180 -13.04 -1.44 -1.56
N GLY A 181 -12.54 -1.65 -2.78
CA GLY A 181 -13.33 -1.60 -4.02
C GLY A 181 -13.17 -0.30 -4.81
N LYS A 182 -13.94 -0.14 -5.89
CA LYS A 182 -13.78 1.01 -6.81
C LYS A 182 -14.37 2.31 -6.26
N ASP A 183 -15.35 2.25 -5.37
CA ASP A 183 -16.06 3.45 -4.91
C ASP A 183 -15.64 3.87 -3.49
N ASN A 184 -14.68 3.14 -2.91
CA ASN A 184 -14.23 3.37 -1.54
C ASN A 184 -12.76 3.76 -1.51
N THR A 185 -12.42 4.65 -0.59
CA THR A 185 -11.03 5.01 -0.30
C THR A 185 -10.32 3.80 0.30
N PRO A 186 -9.15 3.41 -0.23
CA PRO A 186 -8.37 2.32 0.36
C PRO A 186 -7.87 2.72 1.75
N GLU A 187 -7.71 1.72 2.59
CA GLU A 187 -7.13 1.89 3.92
C GLU A 187 -5.63 1.61 3.85
N VAL A 188 -4.81 2.35 4.60
CA VAL A 188 -3.35 2.20 4.58
C VAL A 188 -2.83 2.25 6.00
N SER A 189 -1.89 1.36 6.32
CA SER A 189 -1.24 1.37 7.63
C SER A 189 -0.54 2.70 7.92
N GLU A 190 -0.67 3.17 9.15
CA GLU A 190 -0.05 4.41 9.61
C GLU A 190 1.48 4.30 9.59
N LYS A 191 1.97 3.15 10.08
CA LYS A 191 3.40 2.84 10.15
C LYS A 191 3.83 2.00 8.95
N ALA A 192 5.08 2.24 8.53
CA ALA A 192 5.79 1.39 7.58
C ALA A 192 6.57 0.30 8.31
N ASN A 193 6.96 -0.72 7.55
CA ASN A 193 7.94 -1.74 7.95
C ASN A 193 8.97 -1.90 6.82
N GLU A 194 9.95 -2.75 7.03
CA GLU A 194 11.01 -2.98 6.05
C GLU A 194 11.52 -4.42 6.06
N SER A 195 12.11 -4.80 4.94
CA SER A 195 12.88 -6.03 4.81
C SER A 195 14.27 -5.69 4.28
N THR A 196 15.31 -6.22 4.92
CA THR A 196 16.68 -6.11 4.44
C THR A 196 17.21 -7.48 4.01
N ILE A 197 17.71 -7.56 2.77
CA ILE A 197 18.17 -8.79 2.13
C ILE A 197 19.60 -8.59 1.66
N SER A 198 20.47 -9.56 1.96
CA SER A 198 21.81 -9.58 1.41
C SER A 198 21.78 -10.19 0.01
N LEU A 199 22.42 -9.51 -0.94
CA LEU A 199 22.55 -9.93 -2.34
C LEU A 199 23.95 -10.48 -2.65
N LYS A 200 24.72 -10.80 -1.61
CA LYS A 200 26.00 -11.52 -1.74
C LYS A 200 25.72 -12.96 -2.18
N ASP A 201 26.50 -13.42 -3.15
CA ASP A 201 26.46 -14.81 -3.63
C ASP A 201 27.02 -15.81 -2.59
#